data_AF-A0A843GVY7-F1
#
_entry.id   AF-A0A843GVY7-F1
#
_cell.length_a   1.000
_cell.length_b   1.000
_cell.length_c   1.000
_cell.angle_alpha   90.00
_cell.angle_beta   90.00
_cell.angle_gamma   90.00
#
_symmetry.space_group_name_H-M   'P 1'
#
loop_
_entity.id
_entity.type
_entity.pdbx_description
1 polymer ?
#
loop_
_entity_poly.entity_id
_entity_poly.type
_entity_poly.pdbx_seq_one_letter_code
_entity_poly.pdbx_strand_id
1 'polypeptide(L)'
;MKKKISFDYDNETGLTIATLKTKKGTFFGTSNKHPDDDLAPSYSVGLNLAEARANISLINKQIAEKRIETKTLERLLHSMPQDIKGRNYVINLLNAIHREIYHLKEQKEEWQNLIFNTIEARKIYIKSRKTNKKEREASLKKLGDAIGALGKFNNQDKNN
;
A
#
# COMPACT_ATOMS: atom_id res chain seq x y z
N MET A 1 11.07 22.80 3.18
CA MET A 1 10.11 22.45 2.11
C MET A 1 8.97 21.61 2.68
N LYS A 2 7.71 22.02 2.46
CA LYS A 2 6.52 21.18 2.72
C LYS A 2 6.44 20.06 1.67
N LYS A 3 5.82 18.92 2.00
CA LYS A 3 5.56 17.82 1.05
C LYS A 3 4.80 18.38 -0.16
N LYS A 4 5.33 18.22 -1.38
CA LYS A 4 4.65 18.62 -2.62
C LYS A 4 4.57 17.42 -3.56
N ILE A 5 3.36 17.11 -4.02
CA ILE A 5 3.13 16.08 -5.02
C ILE A 5 2.69 16.72 -6.34
N SER A 6 3.17 16.19 -7.45
CA SER A 6 2.75 16.56 -8.80
C SER A 6 2.58 15.30 -9.64
N PHE A 7 1.75 15.41 -10.67
CA PHE A 7 1.40 14.27 -11.52
C PHE A 7 1.59 14.63 -12.99
N ASP A 8 2.02 13.64 -13.75
CA ASP A 8 2.10 13.69 -15.20
C ASP A 8 1.37 12.47 -15.77
N TYR A 9 0.67 12.64 -16.88
CA TYR A 9 -0.10 11.59 -17.52
C TYR A 9 0.14 11.59 -19.03
N ASP A 10 0.65 10.46 -19.51
CA ASP A 10 0.84 10.18 -20.91
C ASP A 10 -0.41 9.45 -21.46
N ASN A 11 -1.13 10.12 -22.34
CA ASN A 11 -2.33 9.59 -22.98
C ASN A 11 -2.02 8.46 -23.97
N GLU A 12 -0.86 8.46 -24.62
CA GLU A 12 -0.50 7.47 -25.64
C GLU A 12 -0.19 6.12 -25.01
N THR A 13 0.64 6.14 -23.96
CA THR A 13 1.05 4.93 -23.25
C THR A 13 0.09 4.55 -22.12
N GLY A 14 -0.74 5.48 -21.66
CA GLY A 14 -1.58 5.31 -20.47
C GLY A 14 -0.79 5.35 -19.16
N LEU A 15 0.45 5.84 -19.19
CA LEU A 15 1.35 5.93 -18.04
C LEU A 15 1.02 7.16 -17.19
N THR A 16 0.84 6.95 -15.89
CA THR A 16 0.75 8.02 -14.89
C THR A 16 2.03 8.03 -14.05
N ILE A 17 2.63 9.20 -13.86
CA ILE A 17 3.83 9.40 -13.04
C ILE A 17 3.49 10.38 -11.91
N ALA A 18 3.69 9.95 -10.66
CA ALA A 18 3.63 10.81 -9.49
C ALA A 18 5.04 11.17 -9.05
N THR A 19 5.29 12.46 -8.86
CA THR A 19 6.54 13.00 -8.31
C THR A 19 6.28 13.59 -6.94
N LEU A 20 6.92 13.03 -5.93
CA LEU A 20 6.82 13.44 -4.53
C LEU A 20 8.12 14.15 -4.11
N LYS A 21 8.06 15.47 -3.97
CA LYS A 21 9.20 16.30 -3.52
C LYS A 21 9.11 16.55 -2.02
N THR A 22 10.18 16.22 -1.30
CA THR A 22 10.28 16.35 0.16
C THR A 22 11.62 16.95 0.57
N LYS A 23 11.82 17.22 1.87
CA LYS A 23 13.15 17.59 2.41
C LYS A 23 14.18 16.47 2.27
N LYS A 24 13.75 15.20 2.16
CA LYS A 24 14.63 14.02 2.06
C LYS A 24 15.02 13.69 0.61
N GLY A 25 14.48 14.41 -0.37
CA GLY A 25 14.71 14.17 -1.78
C GLY A 25 13.41 14.09 -2.58
N THR A 26 13.57 13.65 -3.83
CA THR A 26 12.48 13.46 -4.80
C THR A 26 12.23 11.97 -4.97
N PHE A 27 10.97 11.57 -4.89
CA PHE A 27 10.53 10.18 -5.00
C PHE A 27 9.51 10.06 -6.12
N PHE A 28 9.55 8.94 -6.82
CA PHE A 28 8.70 8.69 -7.97
C PHE A 28 7.85 7.45 -7.74
N GLY A 29 6.65 7.47 -8.29
CA GLY A 29 5.80 6.31 -8.44
C GLY A 29 5.14 6.35 -9.79
N THR A 30 4.99 5.20 -10.42
CA THR A 30 4.40 5.08 -11.74
C THR A 30 3.21 4.16 -11.69
N SER A 31 2.22 4.35 -12.55
CA SER A 31 1.12 3.43 -12.77
C SER A 31 0.87 3.32 -14.25
N ASN A 32 0.60 2.12 -14.76
CA ASN A 32 0.26 1.95 -16.16
C ASN A 32 -1.20 1.50 -16.28
N LYS A 33 -1.86 1.89 -17.36
CA LYS A 33 -3.20 1.40 -17.69
C LYS A 33 -3.13 -0.12 -17.90
N HIS A 34 -4.12 -0.84 -17.37
CA HIS A 34 -4.19 -2.28 -17.64
C HIS A 34 -4.55 -2.49 -19.12
N PRO A 35 -3.95 -3.48 -19.82
CA PRO A 35 -4.26 -3.72 -21.24
C PRO A 35 -5.75 -3.97 -21.49
N ASP A 36 -6.41 -4.77 -20.64
CA ASP A 36 -7.84 -5.07 -20.76
C ASP A 36 -8.77 -3.92 -20.31
N ASP A 37 -8.22 -2.80 -19.87
CA ASP A 37 -8.98 -1.63 -19.47
C ASP A 37 -9.24 -0.75 -20.70
N ASP A 38 -10.19 -1.16 -21.54
CA ASP A 38 -10.63 -0.42 -22.73
C ASP A 38 -11.49 0.80 -22.37
N LEU A 39 -11.84 0.94 -21.09
CA LEU A 39 -12.63 2.04 -20.59
C LEU A 39 -11.79 3.32 -20.59
N ALA A 40 -12.45 4.47 -20.67
CA ALA A 40 -11.77 5.76 -20.52
C ALA A 40 -10.85 5.70 -19.29
N PRO A 41 -9.59 6.15 -19.42
CA PRO A 41 -8.66 6.14 -18.30
C PRO A 41 -9.33 6.86 -17.14
N SER A 42 -9.59 6.14 -16.05
CA SER A 42 -9.93 6.82 -14.82
C SER A 42 -8.63 7.42 -14.32
N TYR A 43 -8.37 8.65 -14.77
CA TYR A 43 -7.26 9.49 -14.34
C TYR A 43 -7.04 9.35 -12.82
N SER A 44 -8.11 9.29 -12.03
CA SER A 44 -8.09 9.04 -10.58
C SER A 44 -7.42 7.74 -10.11
N VAL A 45 -7.58 6.61 -10.82
CA VAL A 45 -6.99 5.32 -10.42
C VAL A 45 -5.49 5.30 -10.66
N GLY A 46 -5.05 5.75 -11.84
CA GLY A 46 -3.63 5.83 -12.17
C GLY A 46 -2.87 6.76 -11.22
N LEU A 47 -3.49 7.90 -10.87
CA LEU A 47 -2.95 8.83 -9.88
C LEU A 47 -2.82 8.20 -8.50
N ASN A 48 -3.87 7.54 -7.99
CA ASN A 48 -3.84 6.90 -6.67
C ASN A 48 -2.72 5.85 -6.57
N LEU A 49 -2.58 5.03 -7.61
CA LEU A 49 -1.53 4.00 -7.67
C LEU A 49 -0.14 4.61 -7.75
N ALA A 50 0.05 5.62 -8.61
CA ALA A 50 1.32 6.31 -8.76
C ALA A 50 1.72 7.04 -7.45
N GLU A 51 0.79 7.73 -6.80
CA GLU A 51 1.01 8.39 -5.52
C GLU A 51 1.38 7.39 -4.42
N ALA A 52 0.66 6.29 -4.29
CA ALA A 52 0.95 5.26 -3.30
C ALA A 52 2.38 4.71 -3.47
N ARG A 53 2.78 4.44 -4.72
CA ARG A 53 4.14 3.97 -5.05
C ARG A 53 5.20 5.03 -4.72
N ALA A 54 4.93 6.31 -4.96
CA ALA A 54 5.84 7.40 -4.59
C ALA A 54 6.02 7.51 -3.06
N ASN A 55 4.93 7.36 -2.29
CA ASN A 55 4.98 7.34 -0.83
C ASN A 55 5.73 6.11 -0.29
N ILE A 56 5.52 4.92 -0.87
CA ILE A 56 6.29 3.71 -0.53
C ILE A 56 7.79 3.92 -0.77
N SER A 57 8.16 4.58 -1.88
CA SER A 57 9.56 4.90 -2.19
C SER A 57 10.20 5.81 -1.12
N LEU A 58 9.48 6.85 -0.68
CA LEU A 58 9.90 7.70 0.46
C LEU A 58 10.08 6.88 1.74
N ILE A 59 9.11 6.04 2.09
CA ILE A 59 9.15 5.23 3.31
C ILE A 59 10.33 4.25 3.28
N ASN A 60 10.58 3.60 2.14
CA ASN A 60 11.75 2.73 1.97
C ASN A 60 13.07 3.48 2.24
N LYS A 61 13.19 4.74 1.77
CA LYS A 61 14.35 5.58 2.05
C LYS A 61 14.48 5.91 3.54
N GLN A 62 13.38 6.26 4.21
CA GLN A 62 13.37 6.52 5.65
C GLN A 62 13.79 5.29 6.47
N ILE A 63 13.27 4.11 6.12
CA ILE A 63 13.66 2.84 6.75
C ILE A 63 15.15 2.55 6.51
N ALA A 64 15.66 2.79 5.29
CA ALA A 64 17.06 2.57 4.98
C ALA A 64 17.99 3.48 5.81
N GLU A 65 17.65 4.77 5.94
CA GLU A 65 18.39 5.71 6.79
C GLU A 65 18.40 5.26 8.25
N LYS A 66 17.24 4.87 8.78
CA LYS A 66 17.11 4.39 10.17
C LYS A 66 17.88 3.10 10.41
N ARG A 67 17.93 2.18 9.44
CA ARG A 67 18.75 0.96 9.53
C ARG A 67 20.24 1.25 9.59
N ILE A 68 20.71 2.30 8.90
CA ILE A 68 22.11 2.74 8.99
C ILE A 68 22.40 3.30 10.38
N GLU A 69 21.47 4.07 10.95
CA GLU A 69 21.54 4.59 12.31
C GLU A 69 21.62 3.44 13.33
N THR A 70 20.73 2.45 13.24
CA THR A 70 20.76 1.25 14.09
C THR A 70 22.12 0.56 14.04
N LYS A 71 22.65 0.27 12.85
CA LYS A 71 23.96 -0.39 12.70
C LYS A 71 25.10 0.40 13.36
N THR A 72 25.04 1.72 13.30
CA THR A 72 26.03 2.60 13.94
C THR A 72 25.94 2.50 15.46
N LEU A 73 24.72 2.51 16.02
CA LEU A 73 24.50 2.38 17.45
C LEU A 73 24.85 0.99 17.98
N GLU A 74 24.59 -0.08 17.22
CA GLU A 74 25.00 -1.45 17.58
C GLU A 74 26.52 -1.57 17.69
N ARG A 75 27.26 -0.99 16.73
CA ARG A 75 28.73 -0.95 16.78
C ARG A 75 29.23 -0.17 18.00
N LEU A 76 28.61 0.98 18.28
CA LEU A 76 28.93 1.78 19.46
C LEU A 76 28.71 0.94 20.73
N LEU A 77 27.53 0.33 20.89
CA LEU A 77 27.20 -0.53 22.03
C LEU A 77 28.21 -1.66 22.21
N HIS A 78 28.65 -2.30 21.12
CA HIS A 78 29.61 -3.38 21.18
C HIS A 78 30.99 -2.93 21.67
N SER A 79 31.38 -1.68 21.37
CA SER A 79 32.64 -1.08 21.83
C SER A 79 32.58 -0.48 23.25
N MET A 80 31.38 -0.41 23.86
CA MET A 80 31.21 0.22 25.17
C MET A 80 31.36 -0.79 26.32
N PRO A 81 32.12 -0.45 27.38
CA PRO A 81 32.07 -1.16 28.66
C PRO A 81 30.65 -1.28 29.20
N GLN A 82 30.33 -2.42 29.83
CA GLN A 82 28.97 -2.69 30.34
C GLN A 82 28.54 -1.71 31.44
N ASP A 83 29.50 -1.16 32.18
CA ASP A 83 29.27 -0.44 33.44
C ASP A 83 29.12 1.08 33.24
N ILE A 84 29.15 1.54 31.99
CA ILE A 84 29.04 2.96 31.64
C ILE A 84 27.58 3.41 31.62
N LYS A 85 27.26 4.49 32.35
CA LYS A 85 25.91 5.11 32.37
C LYS A 85 25.35 5.43 30.97
N GLY A 86 26.22 5.82 30.04
CA GLY A 86 25.85 6.12 28.66
C GLY A 86 25.36 4.91 27.85
N ARG A 87 25.67 3.69 28.28
CA ARG A 87 25.28 2.47 27.58
C ARG A 87 23.75 2.27 27.57
N ASN A 88 23.10 2.54 28.70
CA ASN A 88 21.64 2.47 28.80
C ASN A 88 20.95 3.52 27.93
N TYR A 89 21.55 4.71 27.79
CA TYR A 89 21.05 5.74 26.87
C TYR A 89 21.07 5.23 25.42
N VAL A 90 22.17 4.61 25.00
CA VAL A 90 22.29 4.07 23.63
C VAL A 90 21.31 2.91 23.39
N ILE A 91 21.10 2.03 24.37
CA ILE A 91 20.07 0.96 24.28
C ILE A 91 18.67 1.59 24.08
N ASN A 92 18.33 2.60 24.88
CA ASN A 92 17.03 3.25 24.80
C ASN A 92 16.82 3.95 23.44
N LEU A 93 17.86 4.61 22.92
CA LEU A 93 17.83 5.22 21.59
C LEU A 93 17.63 4.17 20.48
N LEU A 94 18.34 3.04 20.57
CA LEU A 94 18.19 1.93 19.62
C LEU A 94 16.76 1.35 19.64
N ASN A 95 16.18 1.17 20.82
CA ASN A 95 14.79 0.74 20.97
C ASN A 95 13.80 1.75 20.37
N ALA A 96 14.03 3.06 20.54
CA ALA A 96 13.21 4.10 19.93
C ALA A 96 13.25 4.03 18.39
N ILE A 97 14.45 3.88 17.81
CA ILE A 97 14.61 3.73 16.36
C ILE A 97 13.92 2.46 15.84
N HIS A 98 13.97 1.35 16.58
CA HIS A 98 13.24 0.13 16.21
C HIS A 98 11.72 0.34 16.17
N ARG A 99 11.16 1.08 17.12
CA ARG A 99 9.73 1.44 17.09
C ARG A 99 9.39 2.34 15.90
N GLU A 100 10.24 3.32 15.59
CA GLU A 100 10.07 4.15 14.38
C GLU A 100 10.09 3.32 13.10
N ILE A 101 11.03 2.36 12.98
CA ILE A 101 11.08 1.45 11.83
C ILE A 101 9.81 0.59 11.75
N TYR A 102 9.30 0.12 12.89
CA TYR A 102 8.05 -0.64 12.94
C TYR A 102 6.88 0.18 12.40
N HIS A 103 6.67 1.40 12.90
CA HIS A 103 5.60 2.28 12.42
C HIS A 103 5.73 2.64 10.94
N LEU A 104 6.96 2.84 10.44
CA LEU A 104 7.17 3.05 9.01
C LEU A 104 6.79 1.83 8.17
N LYS A 105 6.96 0.60 8.68
CA LYS A 105 6.51 -0.60 8.00
C LYS A 105 4.98 -0.71 7.98
N GLU A 106 4.31 -0.37 9.07
CA GLU A 106 2.84 -0.32 9.11
C GLU A 106 2.29 0.67 8.08
N GLN A 107 2.83 1.90 8.04
CA GLN A 107 2.45 2.90 7.03
C GLN A 107 2.70 2.40 5.61
N LYS A 108 3.81 1.69 5.37
CA LYS A 108 4.09 1.09 4.06
C LYS A 108 3.03 0.06 3.69
N GLU A 109 2.62 -0.77 4.63
CA GLU A 109 1.60 -1.80 4.43
C GLU A 109 0.23 -1.18 4.10
N GLU A 110 -0.15 -0.08 4.74
CA GLU A 110 -1.36 0.69 4.39
C GLU A 110 -1.36 1.13 2.92
N TRP A 111 -0.22 1.65 2.42
CA TRP A 111 -0.10 2.02 1.01
C TRP A 111 -0.12 0.81 0.07
N GLN A 112 0.44 -0.32 0.49
CA GLN A 112 0.38 -1.58 -0.28
C GLN A 112 -1.06 -2.10 -0.37
N ASN A 113 -1.81 -2.01 0.73
CA ASN A 113 -3.23 -2.36 0.79
C ASN A 113 -4.09 -1.44 -0.08
N LEU A 114 -3.81 -0.13 -0.08
CA LEU A 114 -4.46 0.82 -0.98
C LEU A 114 -4.24 0.43 -2.46
N ILE A 115 -3.01 0.09 -2.84
CA ILE A 115 -2.67 -0.37 -4.20
C ILE A 115 -3.48 -1.62 -4.54
N PHE A 116 -3.46 -2.63 -3.67
CA PHE A 116 -4.18 -3.88 -3.88
C PHE A 116 -5.69 -3.64 -4.05
N ASN A 117 -6.32 -2.93 -3.12
CA ASN A 117 -7.75 -2.64 -3.14
C ASN A 117 -8.16 -1.84 -4.38
N THR A 118 -7.32 -0.88 -4.79
CA THR A 118 -7.58 -0.06 -5.98
C THR A 118 -7.54 -0.90 -7.25
N ILE A 119 -6.58 -1.83 -7.36
CA ILE A 119 -6.47 -2.75 -8.50
C ILE A 119 -7.66 -3.71 -8.53
N GLU A 120 -8.01 -4.33 -7.40
CA GLU A 120 -9.12 -5.28 -7.31
C GLU A 120 -10.47 -4.62 -7.60
N ALA A 121 -10.71 -3.42 -7.05
CA ALA A 121 -11.91 -2.65 -7.37
C ALA A 121 -12.00 -2.33 -8.87
N ARG A 122 -10.87 -2.00 -9.52
CA ARG A 122 -10.86 -1.73 -10.96
C ARG A 122 -11.14 -2.99 -11.78
N LYS A 123 -10.58 -4.15 -11.41
CA LYS A 123 -10.90 -5.44 -12.05
C LYS A 123 -12.38 -5.77 -11.97
N ILE A 124 -12.98 -5.62 -10.78
CA ILE A 124 -14.42 -5.85 -10.57
C ILE A 124 -15.24 -4.90 -11.45
N TYR A 125 -14.86 -3.62 -11.48
CA TYR A 125 -15.53 -2.62 -12.30
C TYR A 125 -15.49 -2.96 -13.79
N ILE A 126 -14.30 -3.27 -14.34
CA ILE A 126 -14.12 -3.67 -15.74
C ILE A 126 -14.98 -4.90 -16.06
N LYS A 127 -14.90 -5.94 -15.22
CA LYS A 127 -15.71 -7.15 -15.36
C LYS A 127 -17.20 -6.80 -15.41
N SER A 128 -17.69 -5.98 -14.48
CA SER A 128 -19.11 -5.60 -14.41
C SER A 128 -19.62 -4.86 -15.65
N ARG A 129 -18.73 -4.11 -16.34
CA ARG A 129 -19.03 -3.39 -17.58
C ARG A 129 -18.99 -4.30 -18.82
N LYS A 130 -18.13 -5.31 -18.81
CA LYS A 130 -17.99 -6.32 -19.87
C LYS A 130 -19.00 -7.47 -19.75
N THR A 131 -19.68 -7.61 -18.61
CA THR A 131 -20.63 -8.72 -18.40
C THR A 131 -21.93 -8.47 -19.16
N ASN A 132 -22.35 -9.44 -19.96
CA ASN A 132 -23.59 -9.35 -20.74
C ASN A 132 -24.82 -9.47 -19.83
N LYS A 133 -25.97 -8.91 -20.21
CA LYS A 133 -27.21 -8.95 -19.38
C LYS A 133 -27.56 -10.37 -18.91
N LYS A 134 -27.46 -11.37 -19.80
CA LYS A 134 -27.71 -12.79 -19.49
C LYS A 134 -26.73 -13.37 -18.47
N GLU A 135 -25.44 -13.05 -18.59
CA GLU A 135 -24.41 -13.51 -17.65
C GLU A 135 -24.56 -12.86 -16.28
N ARG A 136 -25.01 -11.59 -16.25
CA ARG A 136 -25.32 -10.87 -15.02
C ARG A 136 -26.51 -11.51 -14.29
N GLU A 137 -27.59 -11.80 -15.01
CA GLU A 137 -28.78 -12.48 -14.46
C GLU A 137 -28.44 -13.87 -13.94
N ALA A 138 -27.62 -14.65 -14.67
CA ALA A 138 -27.14 -15.96 -14.22
C ALA A 138 -26.26 -15.87 -12.95
N SER A 139 -25.39 -14.86 -12.88
CA SER A 139 -24.52 -14.63 -11.71
C SER A 139 -25.33 -14.20 -10.48
N LEU A 140 -26.32 -13.32 -10.65
CA LEU A 140 -27.22 -12.88 -9.58
C LEU A 140 -28.08 -14.03 -9.05
N LYS A 141 -28.57 -14.90 -9.95
CA LYS A 141 -29.30 -16.11 -9.55
C LYS A 141 -28.43 -17.04 -8.69
N LYS A 142 -27.19 -17.34 -9.13
CA LYS A 142 -26.24 -18.14 -8.34
C LYS A 142 -25.92 -17.52 -6.97
N LEU A 143 -25.77 -16.19 -6.90
CA LEU A 143 -25.57 -15.49 -5.63
C LEU A 143 -26.79 -15.59 -4.72
N GLY A 144 -28.00 -15.41 -5.26
CA GLY A 144 -29.24 -15.58 -4.52
C GLY A 144 -29.39 -17.00 -3.96
N ASP A 145 -29.08 -18.02 -4.77
CA ASP A 145 -29.11 -19.42 -4.36
C ASP A 145 -28.08 -19.70 -3.25
N ALA A 146 -26.86 -19.16 -3.35
CA ALA A 146 -25.81 -19.31 -2.35
C ALA A 146 -26.15 -18.60 -1.02
N ILE A 147 -26.71 -17.39 -1.07
CA ILE A 147 -27.19 -16.65 0.11
C ILE A 147 -28.34 -17.41 0.77
N GLY A 148 -29.28 -17.94 -0.02
CA GLY A 148 -30.36 -18.79 0.47
C GLY A 148 -29.85 -20.06 1.15
N ALA A 149 -28.81 -20.69 0.60
CA ALA A 149 -28.17 -21.85 1.20
C ALA A 149 -27.47 -21.51 2.53
N LEU A 150 -26.74 -20.39 2.60
CA LEU A 150 -26.12 -19.90 3.83
C LEU A 150 -27.16 -19.55 4.91
N GLY A 151 -28.28 -18.92 4.53
CA GLY A 151 -29.37 -18.62 5.45
C GLY A 151 -30.04 -19.88 6.02
N LYS A 152 -30.18 -20.94 5.20
CA LYS A 152 -30.69 -22.24 5.66
C LYS A 152 -29.70 -22.95 6.59
N PHE A 153 -28.41 -22.89 6.29
CA PHE A 153 -27.35 -23.44 7.12
C PHE A 153 -27.34 -22.77 8.52
N ASN A 154 -27.40 -21.44 8.55
CA ASN A 154 -27.39 -20.67 9.80
C ASN A 154 -28.66 -20.87 10.66
N ASN A 155 -29.77 -21.30 10.06
CA ASN A 155 -31.00 -21.66 10.77
C ASN A 155 -31.00 -23.12 11.27
N GLN A 156 -30.22 -24.01 10.66
CA GLN A 156 -30.02 -25.37 11.18
C GLN A 156 -29.15 -25.37 12.44
N ASP A 157 -28.12 -24.52 12.50
CA ASP A 157 -27.27 -24.36 13.69
C ASP A 157 -27.98 -23.71 14.90
N LYS A 158 -29.11 -23.02 14.69
CA LYS A 158 -29.92 -22.43 15.79
C LYS A 158 -30.97 -23.37 16.37
N ASN A 159 -31.25 -24.49 15.70
CA ASN A 159 -32.29 -25.45 16.08
C ASN A 159 -31.71 -26.79 16.60
N ASN A 160 -30.38 -26.86 16.79
CA ASN A 160 -29.66 -27.91 17.52
C ASN A 160 -29.11 -27.32 18.82
#